data_AF-A0A461SQL0-F1
#
_entry.id   AF-A0A461SQL0-F1
#
_cell.length_a   1.000
_cell.length_b   1.000
_cell.length_c   1.000
_cell.angle_alpha   90.00
_cell.angle_beta   90.00
_cell.angle_gamma   90.00
#
_symmetry.space_group_name_H-M   'P 1'
#
loop_
_entity.id
_entity.type
_entity.pdbx_description
1 polymer ?
#
loop_
_entity_poly.entity_id
_entity_poly.type
_entity_poly.pdbx_seq_one_letter_code
_entity_poly.pdbx_strand_id
1 'polypeptide(L)'
;MREIKVNERIFQQHATKLASESTGSYLPLKNGNMAYSRANSIDQLRSALIELVDVVEDFQHVTNQDASRLKKMGIAYAKQDQLMGQKINQLEVR
;
A
#
# COMPACT_ATOMS: atom_id res chain seq x y z
N MET A 1 -18.52 21.76 10.57
CA MET A 1 -18.20 20.58 9.75
C MET A 1 -17.62 21.06 8.43
N ARG A 2 -16.52 20.48 7.94
CA ARG A 2 -16.04 20.70 6.57
C ARG A 2 -16.71 19.69 5.64
N GLU A 3 -17.19 20.14 4.49
CA GLU A 3 -17.67 19.26 3.43
C GLU A 3 -16.51 18.40 2.92
N ILE A 4 -16.68 17.08 2.90
CA ILE A 4 -15.67 16.14 2.40
C ILE A 4 -16.11 15.70 1.00
N LYS A 5 -15.41 16.18 -0.02
CA LYS A 5 -15.63 15.76 -1.41
C LYS A 5 -14.76 14.55 -1.71
N VAL A 6 -15.39 13.41 -1.96
CA VAL A 6 -14.71 12.14 -2.25
C VAL A 6 -14.98 11.71 -3.68
N ASN A 7 -13.95 11.24 -4.37
CA ASN A 7 -14.08 10.64 -5.70
C ASN A 7 -13.43 9.26 -5.67
N GLU A 8 -14.24 8.21 -5.88
CA GLU A 8 -13.77 6.83 -5.88
C GLU A 8 -12.62 6.59 -6.86
N ARG A 9 -12.69 7.20 -8.06
CA ARG A 9 -11.64 7.05 -9.07
C ARG A 9 -10.28 7.54 -8.58
N ILE A 10 -10.26 8.65 -7.83
CA ILE A 10 -9.02 9.19 -7.25
C ILE A 10 -8.46 8.21 -6.20
N PHE A 11 -9.31 7.63 -5.36
CA PHE A 11 -8.89 6.60 -4.41
C PHE A 11 -8.32 5.37 -5.10
N GLN A 12 -8.97 4.89 -6.17
CA GLN A 12 -8.47 3.76 -6.96
C GLN A 12 -7.14 4.06 -7.64
N GLN A 13 -6.95 5.27 -8.16
CA GLN A 13 -5.68 5.72 -8.74
C GLN A 13 -4.55 5.70 -7.70
N HIS A 14 -4.78 6.27 -6.51
CA HIS A 14 -3.77 6.26 -5.45
C HIS A 14 -3.46 4.85 -4.93
N ALA A 15 -4.49 4.03 -4.74
CA ALA A 15 -4.31 2.63 -4.34
C ALA A 15 -3.48 1.84 -5.37
N THR A 16 -3.75 2.05 -6.66
CA THR A 16 -3.02 1.38 -7.75
C THR A 16 -1.57 1.83 -7.80
N LYS A 17 -1.33 3.15 -7.70
CA LYS A 17 0.02 3.70 -7.66
C LYS A 17 0.81 3.13 -6.49
N LEU A 18 0.25 3.19 -5.28
CA LEU A 18 0.89 2.70 -4.06
C LEU A 18 1.24 1.21 -4.16
N ALA A 19 0.31 0.38 -4.63
CA ALA A 19 0.56 -1.05 -4.83
C ALA A 19 1.65 -1.31 -5.88
N SER A 20 1.68 -0.53 -6.97
CA SER A 20 2.67 -0.72 -8.05
C SER A 20 4.10 -0.36 -7.61
N GLU A 21 4.25 0.65 -6.75
CA GLU A 21 5.55 1.06 -6.19
C GLU A 21 6.01 0.13 -5.06
N SER A 22 5.13 -0.72 -4.54
CA SER A 22 5.39 -1.66 -3.44
C SER A 22 5.78 -3.05 -3.94
N THR A 23 6.51 -3.09 -5.07
CA THR A 23 6.88 -4.33 -5.76
C THR A 23 8.40 -4.49 -5.79
N GLY A 24 8.84 -5.75 -5.73
CA GLY A 24 10.26 -6.13 -5.75
C GLY A 24 10.59 -7.07 -4.61
N SER A 25 11.39 -8.09 -4.88
CA SER A 25 11.94 -8.97 -3.86
C SER A 25 13.40 -9.21 -4.20
N TYR A 26 14.26 -9.11 -3.20
CA TYR A 26 15.66 -9.46 -3.31
C TYR A 26 15.92 -10.57 -2.32
N LEU A 27 16.51 -11.68 -2.79
CA LEU A 27 16.80 -12.84 -1.94
C LEU A 27 18.29 -12.81 -1.58
N PRO A 28 18.66 -12.32 -0.39
CA PRO A 28 20.05 -11.98 -0.09
C PRO A 28 21.00 -13.16 -0.07
N LEU A 29 20.50 -14.37 0.14
CA LEU A 29 21.30 -15.60 0.28
C LEU A 29 21.14 -16.58 -0.89
N LYS A 30 20.33 -16.23 -1.90
CA LYS A 30 20.07 -17.10 -3.05
C LYS A 30 21.18 -16.96 -4.10
N ASN A 31 21.56 -18.06 -4.73
CA ASN A 31 22.52 -18.09 -5.85
C ASN A 31 23.90 -17.46 -5.54
N GLY A 32 24.34 -17.49 -4.27
CA GLY A 32 25.61 -16.89 -3.87
C GLY A 32 25.58 -15.37 -3.70
N ASN A 33 24.40 -14.75 -3.70
CA ASN A 33 24.23 -13.37 -3.24
C ASN A 33 24.79 -13.21 -1.82
N MET A 34 25.41 -12.06 -1.57
CA MET A 34 25.96 -11.67 -0.27
C MET A 34 26.66 -12.83 0.45
N ALA A 35 27.63 -13.47 -0.23
CA ALA A 35 28.35 -14.60 0.32
C ALA A 35 29.07 -14.24 1.63
N TYR A 36 29.17 -15.22 2.53
CA TYR A 36 29.87 -15.05 3.80
C TYR A 36 31.35 -14.66 3.59
N SER A 37 31.84 -13.76 4.44
CA SER A 37 33.24 -13.36 4.49
C SER A 37 33.79 -13.54 5.90
N ARG A 38 35.04 -14.00 6.01
CA ARG A 38 35.74 -14.09 7.31
C ARG A 38 36.18 -12.72 7.83
N ALA A 39 36.18 -11.68 6.99
CA ALA A 39 36.52 -10.33 7.42
C ALA A 39 35.34 -9.72 8.17
N ASN A 40 35.54 -9.42 9.45
CA ASN A 40 34.49 -8.91 10.34
C ASN A 40 33.74 -7.70 9.78
N SER A 41 34.44 -6.74 9.17
CA SER A 41 33.82 -5.55 8.57
C SER A 41 32.90 -5.88 7.39
N ILE A 42 33.26 -6.88 6.58
CA ILE A 42 32.46 -7.33 5.43
C ILE A 42 31.23 -8.10 5.92
N ASP A 43 31.37 -8.96 6.93
CA ASP A 43 30.25 -9.72 7.48
C ASP A 43 29.26 -8.84 8.27
N GLN A 44 29.75 -7.80 8.95
CA GLN A 44 28.90 -6.78 9.57
C GLN A 44 28.11 -6.00 8.53
N LEU A 45 28.77 -5.53 7.46
CA LEU A 45 28.09 -4.85 6.35
C LEU A 45 27.04 -5.76 5.71
N ARG A 46 27.38 -7.03 5.49
CA ARG A 46 26.46 -8.04 4.97
C ARG A 46 25.22 -8.19 5.85
N SER A 47 25.40 -8.32 7.16
CA SER A 47 24.27 -8.44 8.10
C SER A 47 23.37 -7.20 8.04
N ALA A 48 23.95 -6.00 8.04
CA ALA A 48 23.19 -4.76 7.92
C ALA A 48 22.41 -4.64 6.60
N LEU A 49 22.97 -5.15 5.49
CA LEU A 49 22.28 -5.18 4.20
C LEU A 49 21.13 -6.19 4.18
N ILE A 50 21.27 -7.34 4.84
CA ILE A 50 20.19 -8.32 4.99
C ILE A 50 19.05 -7.72 5.82
N GLU A 51 19.36 -7.13 6.97
CA GLU A 51 18.37 -6.44 7.81
C GLU A 51 17.65 -5.32 7.05
N LEU A 52 18.37 -4.55 6.23
CA LEU A 52 17.76 -3.53 5.37
C LEU A 52 16.76 -4.14 4.38
N VAL A 53 17.10 -5.25 3.73
CA VAL A 53 16.21 -5.92 2.78
C VAL A 53 14.96 -6.41 3.49
N ASP A 54 15.09 -7.03 4.67
CA ASP A 54 13.95 -7.51 5.47
C ASP A 54 13.01 -6.35 5.84
N VAL A 55 13.56 -5.21 6.29
CA VAL A 55 12.77 -4.01 6.60
C VAL A 55 12.07 -3.43 5.37
N VAL A 56 12.70 -3.48 4.19
CA VAL A 56 12.06 -3.05 2.94
C VAL A 56 10.91 -3.97 2.56
N GLU A 57 11.05 -5.29 2.73
CA GLU A 57 9.96 -6.25 2.49
C GLU A 57 8.79 -6.03 3.46
N ASP A 58 9.06 -5.78 4.74
CA ASP A 58 8.03 -5.41 5.73
C ASP A 58 7.32 -4.11 5.35
N PHE A 59 8.06 -3.09 4.89
CA PHE A 59 7.49 -1.84 4.44
C PHE A 59 6.57 -2.04 3.22
N GLN A 60 6.99 -2.86 2.25
CA GLN A 60 6.15 -3.24 1.11
C GLN A 60 4.86 -3.95 1.53
N HIS A 61 4.90 -4.77 2.59
CA HIS A 61 3.69 -5.40 3.12
C HIS A 61 2.69 -4.37 3.65
N VAL A 62 3.18 -3.40 4.44
CA VAL A 62 2.36 -2.32 5.01
C VAL A 62 1.75 -1.45 3.90
N THR A 63 2.53 -1.05 2.91
CA THR A 63 2.04 -0.20 1.82
C THR A 63 1.00 -0.92 0.94
N ASN A 64 1.15 -2.23 0.73
CA ASN A 64 0.13 -3.05 0.06
C ASN A 64 -1.17 -3.15 0.87
N GLN A 65 -1.06 -3.26 2.20
CA GLN A 65 -2.22 -3.22 3.08
C GLN A 65 -2.93 -1.87 3.00
N ASP A 66 -2.18 -0.76 2.97
CA ASP A 66 -2.73 0.59 2.86
C ASP A 66 -3.35 0.84 1.49
N ALA A 67 -2.77 0.33 0.41
CA ALA A 67 -3.40 0.35 -0.91
C ALA A 67 -4.78 -0.35 -0.89
N SER A 68 -4.87 -1.50 -0.21
CA SER A 68 -6.15 -2.21 -0.02
C SER A 68 -7.16 -1.39 0.80
N ARG A 69 -6.71 -0.73 1.87
CA ARG A 69 -7.55 0.17 2.69
C ARG A 69 -8.08 1.34 1.87
N LEU A 70 -7.23 2.01 1.10
CA LEU A 70 -7.63 3.11 0.21
C LEU A 70 -8.70 2.66 -0.79
N LYS A 71 -8.52 1.51 -1.43
CA LYS A 71 -9.51 0.95 -2.35
C LYS A 71 -10.86 0.73 -1.66
N LYS A 72 -10.86 0.14 -0.45
CA LYS A 72 -12.09 -0.10 0.33
C LYS A 72 -12.76 1.21 0.75
N MET A 73 -11.99 2.22 1.13
CA MET A 73 -12.52 3.55 1.48
C MET A 73 -13.21 4.20 0.29
N GLY A 74 -12.59 4.19 -0.89
CA GLY A 74 -13.20 4.74 -2.11
C GLY A 74 -14.56 4.12 -2.42
N ILE A 75 -14.64 2.78 -2.38
CA ILE A 75 -15.89 2.03 -2.58
C ILE A 75 -16.94 2.38 -1.51
N ALA A 76 -16.52 2.46 -0.24
CA ALA A 76 -17.43 2.76 0.86
C ALA A 76 -18.06 4.16 0.71
N TYR A 77 -17.25 5.16 0.35
CA TYR A 77 -17.76 6.52 0.11
C TYR A 77 -18.70 6.59 -1.09
N ALA A 78 -18.36 5.95 -2.21
CA ALA A 78 -19.25 5.89 -3.39
C ALA A 78 -20.60 5.24 -3.06
N LYS A 79 -20.58 4.13 -2.33
CA LYS A 79 -21.80 3.45 -1.88
C LYS A 79 -22.65 4.33 -0.98
N GLN A 80 -22.03 5.05 -0.04
CA GLN A 80 -22.73 5.96 0.84
C GLN A 80 -23.37 7.12 0.05
N ASP A 81 -22.64 7.69 -0.91
CA ASP A 81 -23.13 8.77 -1.77
C ASP A 81 -24.34 8.32 -2.60
N GLN A 82 -24.26 7.14 -3.23
CA GLN A 82 -25.37 6.55 -3.98
C GLN A 82 -26.62 6.34 -3.11
N LEU A 83 -26.44 5.82 -1.88
CA LEU A 83 -27.55 5.62 -0.94
C LEU A 83 -28.20 6.94 -0.52
N MET A 84 -27.41 8.01 -0.34
CA MET A 84 -27.96 9.33 -0.03
C MET A 84 -28.67 9.96 -1.22
N GLY A 85 -28.10 9.87 -2.43
CA GLY A 85 -28.76 10.33 -3.65
C GLY A 85 -30.13 9.67 -3.87
N GLN A 86 -30.23 8.35 -3.63
CA GLN A 86 -31.51 7.64 -3.70
C GLN A 86 -32.52 8.14 -2.67
N LYS A 87 -32.10 8.39 -1.42
CA LYS A 87 -32.99 8.93 -0.38
C LYS A 87 -33.47 10.34 -0.71
N ILE A 88 -32.60 11.19 -1.25
CA ILE A 88 -32.96 12.56 -1.66
C ILE A 88 -33.99 12.50 -2.78
N ASN A 89 -33.75 11.69 -3.82
CA ASN A 89 -34.71 11.53 -4.92
C ASN A 89 -36.09 11.03 -4.44
N GLN A 90 -36.15 10.18 -3.41
CA GLN A 90 -37.42 9.74 -2.82
C GLN A 90 -38.17 10.85 -2.05
N LEU A 91 -37.44 11.85 -1.55
CA LEU A 91 -38.01 13.00 -0.84
C LEU A 91 -38.49 14.09 -1.81
N GLU A 92 -37.84 14.26 -2.96
CA GLU A 92 -38.20 15.26 -3.99
C GLU A 92 -39.42 14.86 -4.84
N VAL A 93 -39.81 13.58 -4.86
CA VAL A 93 -40.98 13.06 -5.60
C VAL A 93 -42.29 13.16 -4.77
N ARG A 94 -42.32 14.01 -3.74
CA ARG A 94 -43.51 14.36 -2.95
C ARG A 94 -43.88 15.82 -3.13
#